data_AF-A0A022Q5W0-F1
#
_entry.id   AF-A0A022Q5W0-F1
#
_cell.length_a   1.000
_cell.length_b   1.000
_cell.length_c   1.000
_cell.angle_alpha   90.00
_cell.angle_beta   90.00
_cell.angle_gamma   90.00
#
_symmetry.space_group_name_H-M   'P 1'
#
loop_
_entity.id
_entity.type
_entity.pdbx_description
1 polymer ?
#
loop_
_entity_poly.entity_id
_entity_poly.type
_entity_poly.pdbx_seq_one_letter_code
_entity_poly.pdbx_strand_id
1 'polypeptide(L)'
;MSYLKNEHICGRPLGLRFDKTNGDLYIADAYFGLMKVGPEGGLATSLSTEAEGVPLGFTNDLDIDVDGNVYFTDSSIKYQRRNFLQLVFSGDDSGRLLKYDPSTKETTVLIRNLQFPNGVSLSKDGSFFVFCE
;
A
#
# COMPACT_ATOMS: atom_id res chain seq x y z
N MET A 1 -4.19 18.29 -16.70
CA MET A 1 -3.02 18.37 -15.80
C MET A 1 -2.01 17.34 -16.27
N SER A 2 -0.81 17.72 -16.72
CA SER A 2 0.19 16.71 -17.10
C SER A 2 0.83 16.14 -15.85
N TYR A 3 0.55 14.88 -15.54
CA TYR A 3 1.29 14.13 -14.52
C TYR A 3 2.79 14.20 -14.81
N LEU A 4 3.59 14.19 -13.74
CA LEU A 4 5.05 14.22 -13.85
C LEU A 4 5.51 13.00 -14.67
N LYS A 5 6.08 13.25 -15.86
CA LYS A 5 6.44 12.23 -16.87
C LYS A 5 7.19 11.03 -16.28
N ASN A 6 8.08 11.30 -15.32
CA ASN A 6 8.99 10.32 -14.76
C ASN A 6 8.60 9.83 -13.36
N GLU A 7 7.39 10.13 -12.88
CA GLU A 7 7.00 9.76 -11.50
C GLU A 7 7.12 8.25 -11.24
N HIS A 8 6.65 7.42 -12.18
CA HIS A 8 6.80 5.96 -12.12
C HIS A 8 8.25 5.45 -12.08
N ILE A 9 9.23 6.29 -12.44
CA ILE A 9 10.67 5.99 -12.35
C ILE A 9 11.21 6.45 -10.99
N CYS A 10 10.69 7.56 -10.46
CA CYS A 10 11.14 8.15 -9.20
C CYS A 10 10.46 7.55 -7.96
N GLY A 11 9.31 6.89 -8.14
CA GLY A 11 8.42 6.52 -7.04
C GLY A 11 7.48 7.67 -6.65
N ARG A 12 6.44 7.31 -5.91
CA ARG A 12 5.51 8.26 -5.28
C ARG A 12 4.98 7.67 -3.98
N PRO A 13 5.61 7.96 -2.84
CA PRO A 13 5.08 7.63 -1.53
C PRO A 13 3.71 8.31 -1.32
N LEU A 14 2.70 7.53 -0.93
CA LEU A 14 1.35 8.01 -0.64
C LEU A 14 0.95 7.72 0.81
N GLY A 15 1.20 6.49 1.27
CA GLY A 15 0.94 6.05 2.64
C GLY A 15 2.24 5.99 3.43
N LEU A 16 2.25 6.56 4.63
CA LEU A 16 3.41 6.64 5.52
C LEU A 16 2.97 6.38 6.96
N ARG A 17 3.55 5.40 7.64
CA ARG A 17 3.33 5.18 9.08
C ARG A 17 4.60 4.73 9.77
N PHE A 18 4.84 5.30 10.94
CA PHE A 18 5.90 4.85 11.83
C PHE A 18 5.42 3.66 12.65
N ASP A 19 6.24 2.62 12.71
CA ASP A 19 6.17 1.64 13.77
C ASP A 19 6.65 2.30 15.08
N LYS A 20 5.74 2.37 16.05
CA LYS A 20 5.98 3.07 17.32
C LYS A 20 6.97 2.33 18.24
N THR A 21 7.29 1.07 17.95
CA THR A 21 8.14 0.23 18.80
C THR A 21 9.62 0.39 18.47
N ASN A 22 9.96 0.50 17.19
CA ASN A 22 11.34 0.56 16.69
C ASN A 22 11.67 1.84 15.91
N GLY A 23 10.67 2.65 15.54
CA GLY A 23 10.87 3.89 14.79
C GLY A 23 11.05 3.71 13.28
N ASP A 24 10.88 2.49 12.74
CA ASP A 24 10.89 2.24 11.31
C ASP A 24 9.70 2.94 10.64
N LEU A 25 9.94 3.54 9.47
CA LEU A 25 8.91 4.14 8.63
C LEU A 25 8.52 3.17 7.52
N TYR A 26 7.28 2.69 7.56
CA TYR A 26 6.67 1.92 6.48
C TYR A 26 6.04 2.85 5.46
N ILE A 27 6.17 2.48 4.19
CA ILE A 27 5.85 3.30 3.04
C ILE A 27 5.03 2.48 2.04
N ALA A 28 3.85 2.96 1.66
CA ALA A 28 3.12 2.51 0.48
C ALA A 28 3.50 3.45 -0.67
N ASP A 29 4.37 2.97 -1.55
CA ASP A 29 4.75 3.70 -2.76
C ASP A 29 3.87 3.28 -3.93
N ALA A 30 3.28 4.24 -4.64
CA ALA A 30 2.31 3.95 -5.69
C ALA A 30 2.84 3.12 -6.88
N TYR A 31 4.15 2.94 -7.00
CA TYR A 31 4.79 2.17 -8.08
C TYR A 31 5.72 1.07 -7.56
N PHE A 32 6.27 1.21 -6.36
CA PHE A 32 7.26 0.29 -5.80
C PHE A 32 6.72 -0.64 -4.71
N GLY A 33 5.42 -0.57 -4.40
CA GLY A 33 4.77 -1.48 -3.46
C GLY A 33 4.99 -1.06 -2.00
N LEU A 34 5.08 -2.06 -1.12
CA LEU A 34 5.34 -1.84 0.30
C LEU A 34 6.85 -1.78 0.56
N MET A 35 7.29 -0.71 1.21
CA MET A 35 8.69 -0.46 1.51
C MET A 35 8.88 -0.05 2.98
N LYS A 36 10.12 -0.04 3.45
CA LYS A 36 10.48 0.37 4.81
C LYS A 36 11.83 1.07 4.85
N VAL A 37 11.97 2.10 5.67
CA VAL A 37 13.25 2.74 5.99
C VAL A 37 13.40 2.89 7.49
N GLY A 38 14.61 2.73 8.01
CA GLY A 38 14.89 2.87 9.45
C GLY A 38 14.84 4.33 9.91
N PRO A 39 14.93 4.59 11.22
CA PRO A 39 14.83 5.93 11.81
C PRO A 39 15.93 6.90 11.34
N GLU A 40 17.08 6.37 10.89
CA GLU A 40 18.18 7.16 10.32
C GLU A 40 17.94 7.61 8.86
N GLY A 41 16.83 7.17 8.26
CA GLY A 41 16.50 7.46 6.86
C GLY A 41 17.36 6.69 5.85
N GLY A 42 17.56 7.29 4.68
CA GLY A 42 18.24 6.67 3.54
C GLY A 42 17.27 6.07 2.52
N LEU A 43 17.79 5.16 1.68
CA LEU A 43 16.96 4.47 0.69
C LEU A 43 16.10 3.40 1.37
N ALA A 44 14.81 3.41 1.08
CA ALA A 44 13.88 2.42 1.59
C ALA A 44 14.17 1.03 0.98
N THR A 45 14.03 0.00 1.82
CA THR A 45 14.11 -1.40 1.43
C THR A 45 12.73 -1.88 0.99
N SER A 46 12.65 -2.60 -0.14
CA SER A 46 11.43 -3.24 -0.61
C SER A 46 11.03 -4.39 0.32
N LEU A 47 9.76 -4.43 0.74
CA LEU A 47 9.19 -5.50 1.56
C LEU A 47 8.27 -6.43 0.77
N SER A 48 7.43 -5.86 -0.09
CA SER A 48 6.50 -6.63 -0.92
C SER A 48 6.16 -5.89 -2.21
N THR A 49 6.16 -6.64 -3.32
CA THR A 49 5.81 -6.16 -4.67
C THR A 49 4.70 -6.97 -5.32
N GLU A 50 4.20 -8.01 -4.65
CA GLU A 50 3.13 -8.87 -5.13
C GLU A 50 2.41 -9.57 -3.97
N ALA A 51 1.22 -10.09 -4.26
CA ALA A 51 0.53 -11.01 -3.38
C ALA A 51 -0.13 -12.10 -4.22
N GLU A 52 0.06 -13.36 -3.82
CA GLU A 52 -0.49 -14.54 -4.50
C GLU A 52 -0.12 -14.61 -6.00
N GLY A 53 1.11 -14.21 -6.34
CA GLY A 53 1.60 -14.16 -7.72
C GLY A 53 1.01 -13.04 -8.59
N VAL A 54 0.22 -12.13 -7.99
CA VAL A 54 -0.31 -10.93 -8.68
C VAL A 54 0.47 -9.69 -8.23
N PRO A 55 1.20 -9.02 -9.15
CA PRO A 55 1.94 -7.81 -8.84
C PRO A 55 1.06 -6.71 -8.23
N LEU A 56 1.64 -5.91 -7.34
CA LEU A 56 1.02 -4.69 -6.84
C LEU A 56 1.05 -3.64 -7.95
N GLY A 57 -0.10 -3.02 -8.25
CA GLY A 57 -0.22 -2.09 -9.37
C GLY A 57 -0.23 -0.62 -8.94
N PHE A 58 -0.87 -0.34 -7.79
CA PHE A 58 -1.02 1.01 -7.24
C PHE A 58 -1.27 0.91 -5.73
N THR A 59 -0.22 0.73 -4.93
CA THR A 59 -0.35 0.82 -3.46
C THR A 59 -0.58 2.25 -2.98
N ASN A 60 -1.48 2.45 -2.01
CA ASN A 60 -1.97 3.80 -1.66
C ASN A 60 -1.74 4.17 -0.20
N ASP A 61 -2.43 3.53 0.74
CA ASP A 61 -2.29 3.82 2.16
C ASP A 61 -1.97 2.55 2.95
N LEU A 62 -1.49 2.74 4.18
CA LEU A 62 -1.20 1.65 5.10
C LEU A 62 -1.46 2.04 6.55
N ASP A 63 -1.68 1.03 7.38
CA ASP A 63 -1.68 1.13 8.84
C ASP A 63 -0.98 -0.08 9.47
N ILE A 64 -0.55 0.04 10.73
CA ILE A 64 0.27 -0.97 11.42
C ILE A 64 -0.44 -1.37 12.72
N ASP A 65 -0.60 -2.68 12.95
CA ASP A 65 -1.14 -3.18 14.22
C ASP A 65 -0.08 -3.26 15.33
N VAL A 66 -0.52 -3.60 16.54
CA VAL A 66 0.33 -3.68 17.73
C VAL A 66 1.39 -4.80 17.65
N ASP A 67 1.17 -5.79 16.78
CA ASP A 67 2.09 -6.90 16.55
C ASP A 67 3.07 -6.60 15.40
N GLY A 68 2.95 -5.42 14.78
CA GLY A 68 3.79 -4.96 13.68
C GLY A 68 3.34 -5.44 12.30
N ASN A 69 2.17 -6.08 12.17
CA ASN A 69 1.64 -6.42 10.86
C ASN A 69 1.19 -5.15 10.14
N VAL A 70 1.40 -5.11 8.82
CA VAL A 70 1.09 -3.95 7.99
C VAL A 70 -0.13 -4.26 7.14
N TYR A 71 -1.18 -3.45 7.26
CA TYR A 71 -2.39 -3.53 6.46
C TYR A 71 -2.33 -2.41 5.44
N PHE A 72 -2.49 -2.72 4.16
CA PHE A 72 -2.30 -1.73 3.10
C PHE A 72 -3.23 -1.98 1.92
N THR A 73 -3.51 -0.93 1.16
CA THR A 73 -4.36 -1.01 -0.02
C THR A 73 -3.53 -1.07 -1.30
N ASP A 74 -4.01 -1.87 -2.26
CA ASP A 74 -3.61 -1.83 -3.66
C ASP A 74 -4.82 -1.39 -4.48
N SER A 75 -4.82 -0.13 -4.91
CA SER A 75 -5.93 0.56 -5.53
C SER A 75 -6.39 -0.05 -6.86
N SER A 76 -5.49 -0.71 -7.60
CA SER A 76 -5.81 -1.43 -8.83
C SER A 76 -4.61 -2.29 -9.26
N ILE A 77 -4.87 -3.50 -9.75
CA ILE A 77 -3.83 -4.33 -10.40
C ILE A 77 -3.69 -4.03 -11.90
N LYS A 78 -4.57 -3.19 -12.46
CA LYS A 78 -4.61 -2.86 -13.89
C LYS A 78 -4.07 -1.46 -14.18
N TYR A 79 -4.37 -0.50 -13.31
CA TYR A 79 -4.05 0.91 -13.50
C TYR A 79 -3.06 1.41 -12.46
N GLN A 80 -1.94 1.97 -12.94
CA GLN A 80 -0.99 2.70 -12.10
C GLN A 80 -1.52 4.10 -11.76
N ARG A 81 -0.93 4.73 -10.73
CA ARG A 81 -1.28 6.09 -10.25
C ARG A 81 -1.39 7.15 -11.35
N ARG A 82 -0.49 7.15 -12.34
CA ARG A 82 -0.52 8.10 -13.48
C ARG A 82 -1.79 8.00 -14.35
N ASN A 83 -2.54 6.90 -14.22
CA ASN A 83 -3.77 6.61 -14.96
C ASN A 83 -4.99 6.52 -14.02
N PHE A 84 -4.96 7.16 -12.85
CA PHE A 84 -6.05 7.01 -11.87
C PHE A 84 -7.40 7.53 -12.39
N LEU A 85 -7.42 8.51 -13.32
CA LEU A 85 -8.67 8.95 -13.92
C LEU A 85 -9.32 7.83 -14.72
N GLN A 86 -8.53 7.07 -15.49
CA GLN A 86 -9.02 5.90 -16.22
C GLN A 86 -9.50 4.81 -15.26
N LEU A 87 -8.78 4.57 -14.17
CA LEU A 87 -9.22 3.69 -13.09
C LEU A 87 -10.63 4.07 -12.62
N VAL A 88 -10.82 5.33 -12.19
CA VAL A 88 -12.10 5.84 -11.68
C VAL A 88 -13.22 5.75 -12.72
N PHE A 89 -12.99 6.20 -13.96
CA PHE A 89 -14.03 6.19 -14.99
C PHE A 89 -14.37 4.80 -15.53
N SER A 90 -13.43 3.85 -15.44
CA SER A 90 -13.66 2.47 -15.85
C SER A 90 -14.50 1.67 -14.85
N GLY A 91 -14.64 2.17 -13.61
CA GLY A 91 -15.25 1.41 -12.52
C GLY A 91 -14.45 0.16 -12.15
N ASP A 92 -13.13 0.19 -12.35
CA ASP A 92 -12.25 -0.95 -12.06
C ASP A 92 -12.41 -1.38 -10.60
N ASP A 93 -12.79 -2.65 -10.42
CA ASP A 93 -13.00 -3.29 -9.12
C ASP A 93 -11.80 -4.15 -8.73
N SER A 94 -10.66 -4.05 -9.42
CA SER A 94 -9.53 -4.95 -9.18
C SER A 94 -8.71 -4.64 -7.93
N GLY A 95 -9.14 -3.65 -7.14
CA GLY A 95 -8.47 -3.24 -5.91
C GLY A 95 -8.55 -4.29 -4.81
N ARG A 96 -7.57 -4.22 -3.91
CA ARG A 96 -7.36 -5.20 -2.83
C ARG A 96 -6.98 -4.50 -1.53
N LEU A 97 -7.39 -5.11 -0.42
CA LEU A 97 -6.81 -4.85 0.90
C LEU A 97 -5.93 -6.04 1.29
N LEU A 98 -4.71 -5.77 1.73
CA LEU A 98 -3.68 -6.77 2.00
C LEU A 98 -3.13 -6.65 3.42
N LYS A 99 -2.55 -7.74 3.90
CA LYS A 99 -1.75 -7.81 5.13
C LYS A 99 -0.34 -8.29 4.79
N TYR A 100 0.67 -7.60 5.28
CA TYR A 100 2.06 -8.06 5.30
C TYR A 100 2.46 -8.41 6.74
N ASP A 101 2.99 -9.62 6.92
CA ASP A 101 3.55 -10.09 8.19
C ASP A 101 5.09 -10.03 8.11
N PRO A 102 5.75 -9.13 8.87
CA PRO A 102 7.20 -9.00 8.83
C PRO A 102 7.97 -10.23 9.32
N SER A 103 7.34 -11.10 10.13
CA SER A 103 7.97 -12.29 10.69
C SER A 103 8.09 -13.41 9.65
N THR A 104 7.05 -13.59 8.82
CA THR A 104 7.01 -14.58 7.74
C THR A 104 7.46 -14.00 6.40
N LYS A 105 7.44 -12.67 6.27
CA LYS A 105 7.61 -11.90 5.02
C LYS A 105 6.55 -12.22 3.98
N GLU A 106 5.39 -12.71 4.40
CA GLU A 106 4.29 -13.06 3.52
C GLU A 106 3.32 -11.88 3.35
N THR A 107 2.78 -11.74 2.14
CA THR A 107 1.67 -10.81 1.85
C THR A 107 0.42 -11.60 1.51
N THR A 108 -0.64 -11.44 2.29
CA THR A 108 -1.93 -12.11 2.12
C THR A 108 -2.99 -11.11 1.69
N VAL A 109 -3.85 -11.49 0.75
CA VAL A 109 -5.00 -10.66 0.37
C VAL A 109 -6.16 -10.92 1.34
N LEU A 110 -6.63 -9.87 2.01
CA LEU A 110 -7.74 -9.95 2.97
C LEU A 110 -9.10 -9.71 2.30
N ILE A 111 -9.18 -8.70 1.42
CA ILE A 111 -10.40 -8.32 0.71
C ILE A 111 -10.04 -8.07 -0.76
N ARG A 112 -10.94 -8.48 -1.66
CA ARG A 112 -10.82 -8.34 -3.12
C ARG A 112 -12.01 -7.57 -3.65
N ASN A 113 -11.95 -7.27 -4.95
CA ASN A 113 -13.06 -6.72 -5.71
C ASN A 113 -13.46 -5.31 -5.22
N LEU A 114 -12.47 -4.51 -4.79
CA LEU A 114 -12.66 -3.15 -4.30
C LEU A 114 -12.45 -2.13 -5.43
N GLN A 115 -13.34 -1.17 -5.54
CA GLN A 115 -13.28 -0.03 -6.45
C GLN A 115 -12.43 1.09 -5.87
N PHE A 116 -11.17 1.17 -6.30
CA PHE A 116 -10.25 2.24 -5.92
C PHE A 116 -10.00 2.42 -4.40
N PRO A 117 -9.66 1.35 -3.65
CA PRO A 117 -9.40 1.47 -2.22
C PRO A 117 -8.20 2.40 -1.96
N ASN A 118 -8.46 3.57 -1.39
CA ASN A 118 -7.46 4.64 -1.26
C ASN A 118 -6.86 4.76 0.14
N GLY A 119 -7.61 4.37 1.17
CA GLY A 119 -7.26 4.60 2.57
C GLY A 119 -7.59 3.40 3.42
N VAL A 120 -6.79 3.17 4.46
CA VAL A 120 -7.04 2.16 5.49
C VAL A 120 -6.60 2.69 6.86
N SER A 121 -7.38 2.39 7.89
CA SER A 121 -7.00 2.67 9.26
C SER A 121 -7.51 1.61 10.22
N LEU A 122 -6.65 1.19 11.14
CA LEU A 122 -6.99 0.26 12.21
C LEU A 122 -7.71 0.98 13.35
N SER A 123 -8.65 0.27 13.96
CA SER A 123 -9.17 0.62 15.28
C SER A 123 -8.06 0.59 16.33
N LYS A 124 -8.23 1.38 17.41
CA LYS A 124 -7.22 1.51 18.46
C LYS A 124 -6.91 0.19 19.18
N ASP A 125 -7.88 -0.71 19.26
CA ASP A 125 -7.73 -2.03 19.90
C ASP A 125 -7.41 -3.14 18.88
N GLY A 126 -7.24 -2.80 17.60
CA GLY A 126 -6.91 -3.75 16.53
C GLY A 126 -8.04 -4.72 16.19
N SER A 127 -9.24 -4.54 16.71
CA SER A 127 -10.36 -5.47 16.51
C SER A 127 -10.99 -5.38 15.11
N PHE A 128 -10.88 -4.21 14.48
CA PHE A 128 -11.30 -3.98 13.09
C PHE A 128 -10.41 -2.94 12.40
N PHE A 129 -10.57 -2.82 11.09
CA PHE A 129 -10.09 -1.69 10.30
C PHE A 129 -11.26 -1.06 9.53
N VAL A 130 -11.11 0.21 9.17
CA VAL A 130 -11.94 0.90 8.19
C VAL A 130 -11.12 1.15 6.93
N PHE A 131 -11.75 1.10 5.77
CA PHE A 131 -11.13 1.48 4.51
C PHE A 131 -12.11 2.33 3.70
N CYS A 132 -11.61 3.11 2.74
CA CYS A 132 -12.44 3.89 1.83
C CYS A 132 -12.35 3.37 0.40
N GLU A 133 -13.52 3.33 -0.24
CA GLU A 133 -13.80 2.91 -1.61
C GLU A 133 -14.69 3.96 -2.27
#